data_AF-A0A4S0WDA9-F1
#
_entry.id   AF-A0A4S0WDA9-F1
#
_cell.length_a   1.000
_cell.length_b   1.000
_cell.length_c   1.000
_cell.angle_alpha   90.00
_cell.angle_beta   90.00
_cell.angle_gamma   90.00
#
_symmetry.space_group_name_H-M   'P 1'
#
loop_
_entity.id
_entity.type
_entity.pdbx_description
1 polymer ?
#
loop_
_entity_poly.entity_id
_entity_poly.type
_entity_poly.pdbx_seq_one_letter_code
_entity_poly.pdbx_strand_id
1 'polypeptide(L)'
;MNLLGKVFNKILGDAAAIETRLGIPSRDGAEAERRAQRMFMMTGGRGFRVYPNEPRVYADGKTRGQKKRAARAVALAKEVERQQAEADKLIDYGISKVEAYARFGSLS
;
A
#
# COMPACT_ATOMS: atom_id res chain seq x y z
N MET A 1 -20.57 -9.86 -35.33
CA MET A 1 -19.12 -9.55 -35.20
C MET A 1 -18.34 -10.48 -36.13
N ASN A 2 -17.70 -9.94 -37.16
CA ASN A 2 -17.15 -10.66 -38.32
C ASN A 2 -15.98 -11.59 -37.93
N LEU A 3 -15.87 -12.79 -38.52
CA LEU A 3 -14.86 -13.80 -38.18
C LEU A 3 -13.43 -13.27 -38.38
N LEU A 4 -13.21 -12.51 -39.46
CA LEU A 4 -11.95 -11.85 -39.75
C LEU A 4 -11.53 -10.87 -38.65
N GLY A 5 -12.47 -10.11 -38.10
CA GLY A 5 -12.20 -9.20 -36.98
C GLY A 5 -11.79 -9.93 -35.71
N LYS A 6 -12.37 -11.11 -35.43
CA LYS A 6 -11.98 -11.94 -34.29
C LYS A 6 -10.57 -12.51 -34.44
N VAL A 7 -10.22 -13.00 -35.63
CA VAL A 7 -8.88 -13.53 -35.93
C VAL A 7 -7.83 -12.43 -35.85
N PHE A 8 -8.11 -11.26 -36.45
CA PHE A 8 -7.21 -10.11 -36.41
C PHE A 8 -6.95 -9.64 -34.98
N ASN A 9 -8.00 -9.48 -34.17
CA ASN A 9 -7.86 -9.08 -32.77
C ASN A 9 -7.07 -10.11 -31.94
N LYS A 10 -7.21 -11.41 -32.25
CA LYS A 10 -6.43 -12.45 -31.60
C LYS A 10 -4.94 -12.33 -31.92
N ILE A 11 -4.59 -12.16 -33.20
CA ILE A 11 -3.20 -12.00 -33.64
C ILE A 11 -2.56 -10.75 -33.01
N LEU A 12 -3.28 -9.63 -33.01
CA LEU A 12 -2.82 -8.41 -32.35
C LEU A 12 -2.65 -8.59 -30.84
N GLY A 13 -3.58 -9.28 -30.18
CA GLY A 13 -3.50 -9.60 -28.76
C GLY A 13 -2.29 -10.47 -28.43
N ASP A 14 -2.01 -11.49 -29.24
CA ASP A 14 -0.87 -12.39 -29.05
C ASP A 14 0.46 -11.64 -29.25
N ALA A 15 0.55 -10.78 -30.27
CA ALA A 15 1.74 -9.93 -30.48
C ALA A 15 1.98 -8.96 -29.32
N ALA A 16 0.92 -8.30 -28.83
CA ALA A 16 1.02 -7.41 -27.67
C ALA A 16 1.41 -8.16 -26.39
N ALA A 17 0.93 -9.39 -26.21
CA ALA A 17 1.25 -10.22 -25.05
C ALA A 17 2.73 -10.63 -25.03
N ILE A 18 3.33 -10.94 -26.18
CA ILE A 18 4.76 -11.28 -26.29
C ILE A 18 5.65 -10.10 -25.86
N GLU A 19 5.25 -8.87 -26.18
CA GLU A 19 6.02 -7.66 -25.86
C GLU A 19 5.79 -7.16 -24.42
N THR A 20 4.66 -7.48 -23.79
CA THR A 20 4.32 -7.00 -22.42
C THR A 20 4.59 -8.01 -21.31
N ARG A 21 4.48 -9.31 -21.57
CA ARG A 21 4.62 -10.33 -20.52
C ARG A 21 6.08 -10.62 -20.23
N LEU A 22 6.38 -10.79 -18.94
CA LEU A 22 7.68 -11.25 -18.47
C LEU A 22 7.81 -12.77 -18.65
N GLY A 23 9.02 -13.26 -18.94
CA GLY A 23 9.32 -14.70 -19.03
C GLY A 23 9.09 -15.36 -20.40
N ILE A 24 8.60 -14.61 -21.41
CA ILE A 24 8.51 -15.13 -22.78
C ILE A 24 9.85 -14.84 -23.49
N PRO A 25 10.56 -15.85 -24.02
CA PRO A 25 11.79 -15.62 -24.77
C PRO A 25 11.51 -14.77 -26.02
N SER A 26 12.41 -13.84 -26.34
CA SER A 26 12.35 -13.14 -27.63
C SER A 26 12.62 -14.12 -28.76
N ARG A 27 11.85 -14.02 -29.84
CA ARG A 27 12.05 -14.83 -31.06
C ARG A 27 13.11 -14.23 -31.96
N ASP A 28 13.22 -12.90 -31.97
CA ASP A 28 14.22 -12.17 -32.75
C ASP A 28 14.81 -10.97 -31.97
N GLY A 29 15.85 -10.34 -32.55
CA GLY A 29 16.51 -9.19 -31.96
C GLY A 29 15.62 -7.94 -31.89
N ALA A 30 14.77 -7.74 -32.91
CA ALA A 30 13.87 -6.59 -32.97
C ALA A 30 12.78 -6.66 -31.87
N GLU A 31 12.29 -7.84 -31.53
CA GLU A 31 11.40 -8.08 -30.39
C GLU A 31 12.07 -7.77 -29.06
N ALA A 32 13.35 -8.12 -28.91
CA ALA A 32 14.11 -7.78 -27.71
C ALA A 32 14.25 -6.26 -27.52
N GLU A 33 14.53 -5.53 -28.60
CA GLU A 33 14.60 -4.06 -28.60
C GLU A 33 13.24 -3.43 -28.29
N ARG A 34 12.15 -3.88 -28.95
CA ARG A 34 10.79 -3.40 -28.66
C ARG A 34 10.39 -3.63 -27.21
N ARG A 35 10.73 -4.80 -26.65
CA ARG A 35 10.47 -5.10 -25.23
C ARG A 35 11.31 -4.21 -24.31
N ALA A 36 12.60 -4.01 -24.59
CA ALA A 36 13.46 -3.13 -23.81
C ALA A 36 12.93 -1.69 -23.81
N GLN A 37 12.55 -1.17 -24.98
CA GLN A 37 11.97 0.17 -25.12
C GLN A 37 10.65 0.29 -24.36
N ARG A 38 9.77 -0.72 -24.47
CA ARG A 38 8.49 -0.74 -23.75
C ARG A 38 8.70 -0.75 -22.23
N MET A 39 9.62 -1.57 -21.73
CA MET A 39 9.95 -1.60 -20.29
C MET A 39 10.59 -0.29 -19.82
N PHE A 40 11.43 0.34 -20.65
CA PHE A 40 11.99 1.67 -20.39
C PHE A 40 10.86 2.71 -20.27
N MET A 41 9.91 2.73 -21.22
CA MET A 41 8.75 3.64 -21.16
C MET A 41 7.88 3.40 -19.93
N MET A 42 7.59 2.13 -19.60
CA MET A 42 6.76 1.77 -18.44
C MET A 42 7.40 2.17 -17.11
N THR A 43 8.73 2.14 -17.02
CA THR A 43 9.47 2.50 -15.81
C THR A 43 9.92 3.96 -15.80
N GLY A 44 9.56 4.75 -16.82
CA GLY A 44 10.02 6.14 -16.97
C GLY A 44 11.55 6.25 -17.05
N GLY A 45 12.21 5.22 -17.60
CA GLY A 45 13.66 5.11 -17.70
C GLY A 45 14.39 4.80 -16.39
N ARG A 46 13.67 4.57 -15.29
CA ARG A 46 14.26 4.32 -13.96
C ARG A 46 14.45 2.84 -13.65
N GLY A 47 14.02 1.95 -14.55
CA GLY A 47 14.00 0.51 -14.33
C GLY A 47 12.98 0.08 -13.26
N PHE A 48 12.84 -1.22 -13.06
CA PHE A 48 12.02 -1.73 -11.96
C PHE A 48 12.73 -1.50 -10.63
N ARG A 49 12.02 -0.89 -9.67
CA ARG A 49 12.54 -0.70 -8.33
C ARG A 49 12.63 -2.03 -7.61
N VAL A 50 13.85 -2.48 -7.33
CA VAL A 50 14.07 -3.56 -6.36
C VAL A 50 13.90 -2.96 -4.97
N TYR A 51 12.86 -3.39 -4.24
CA TYR A 51 12.74 -3.01 -2.84
C TYR A 51 13.83 -3.73 -2.03
N PRO A 52 14.47 -3.05 -1.07
CA PRO A 52 15.40 -3.72 -0.17
C PRO A 52 14.65 -4.81 0.62
N ASN A 53 15.31 -5.96 0.81
CA ASN A 53 14.77 -7.10 1.57
C ASN A 53 14.37 -6.71 3.01
N GLU A 54 15.09 -5.73 3.57
CA GLU A 54 14.86 -5.23 4.91
C GLU A 54 14.40 -3.76 4.89
N PRO A 55 13.51 -3.36 5.82
CA PRO A 55 13.12 -1.97 5.96
C PRO A 55 14.32 -1.09 6.31
N ARG A 56 14.42 0.07 5.66
CA ARG A 56 15.41 1.08 6.03
C ARG A 56 15.34 1.41 7.53
N VAL A 57 16.48 1.26 8.19
CA VAL A 57 16.72 1.74 9.55
C VAL A 57 17.31 3.14 9.48
N TYR A 58 16.79 4.07 10.27
CA TYR A 58 17.30 5.45 10.36
C TYR A 58 18.40 5.55 11.42
N ALA A 59 19.09 6.70 11.52
CA ALA A 59 20.20 6.91 12.46
C ALA A 59 19.84 6.62 13.94
N ASP A 60 18.55 6.73 14.29
CA ASP A 60 18.01 6.43 15.60
C ASP A 60 17.68 4.93 15.81
N GLY A 61 18.17 4.04 14.94
CA GLY A 61 17.98 2.58 15.05
C GLY A 61 16.54 2.12 14.78
N LYS A 62 15.63 3.02 14.39
CA LYS A 62 14.21 2.71 14.17
C LYS A 62 13.85 2.71 12.70
N THR A 63 12.97 1.80 12.32
CA THR A 63 12.30 1.80 11.00
C THR A 63 11.20 2.86 10.96
N ARG A 64 10.78 3.28 9.75
CA ARG A 64 9.62 4.16 9.58
C ARG A 64 8.35 3.61 10.27
N GLY A 65 8.16 2.29 10.20
CA GLY A 65 7.01 1.61 10.83
C GLY A 65 7.03 1.71 12.34
N GLN A 66 8.21 1.56 12.96
CA GLN A 66 8.37 1.75 14.41
C GLN A 66 8.12 3.20 14.82
N LYS A 67 8.63 4.18 14.06
CA LYS A 67 8.34 5.61 14.30
C LYS A 67 6.85 5.91 14.27
N LYS A 68 6.13 5.38 13.27
CA LYS A 68 4.68 5.56 13.14
C LYS A 68 3.92 4.92 14.31
N ARG A 69 4.34 3.72 14.75
CA ARG A 69 3.73 3.05 15.92
C ARG A 69 3.97 3.82 17.22
N ALA A 70 5.19 4.32 17.43
CA ALA A 70 5.51 5.15 18.59
C ALA A 70 4.65 6.43 18.64
N ALA A 71 4.52 7.13 17.51
CA ALA A 71 3.68 8.32 17.42
C ALA A 71 2.20 8.01 17.73
N ARG A 72 1.69 6.88 17.22
CA ARG A 72 0.33 6.43 17.51
C ARG A 72 0.12 6.08 18.98
N ALA A 73 1.09 5.43 19.63
CA ALA A 73 1.00 5.10 21.05
C ALA A 73 0.91 6.36 21.91
N VAL A 74 1.70 7.39 21.60
CA VAL A 74 1.64 8.69 22.29
C VAL A 74 0.29 9.37 22.07
N ALA A 75 -0.22 9.38 20.83
CA ALA A 75 -1.53 9.96 20.54
C ALA A 75 -2.66 9.21 21.25
N LEU A 76 -2.60 7.88 21.30
CA LEU A 76 -3.58 7.05 21.99
C LEU A 76 -3.57 7.30 23.50
N ALA A 77 -2.39 7.41 24.13
CA ALA A 77 -2.29 7.72 25.55
C ALA A 77 -2.98 9.05 25.90
N LYS A 78 -2.72 10.10 25.10
CA LYS A 78 -3.39 11.41 25.26
C LYS A 78 -4.90 11.32 25.08
N GLU A 79 -5.35 10.49 24.13
CA GLU A 79 -6.76 10.30 23.86
C GLU A 79 -7.46 9.57 25.01
N VAL A 80 -6.80 8.57 25.61
CA VAL A 80 -7.28 7.88 26.81
C VAL A 80 -7.40 8.86 27.99
N GLU A 81 -6.38 9.69 28.24
CA GLU A 81 -6.41 10.72 29.30
C GLU A 81 -7.58 11.70 29.08
N ARG A 82 -7.79 12.16 27.85
CA ARG A 82 -8.90 13.06 27.50
C ARG A 82 -10.25 12.41 27.77
N GLN A 83 -10.43 11.16 27.32
CA GLN A 83 -11.68 10.43 27.50
C GLN A 83 -11.93 10.14 29.00
N GLN A 84 -10.89 9.86 29.80
CA GLN A 84 -11.02 9.65 31.24
C GLN A 84 -11.53 10.92 31.92
N ALA A 85 -10.93 12.07 31.65
CA ALA A 85 -11.35 13.34 32.21
C ALA A 85 -12.79 13.72 31.82
N GLU A 86 -13.26 13.29 30.66
CA GLU A 86 -14.64 13.50 30.22
C GLU A 86 -15.61 12.52 30.90
N ALA A 87 -15.20 11.25 31.03
CA ALA A 87 -15.97 10.24 31.74
C ALA A 87 -16.12 10.58 33.24
N ASP A 88 -15.08 11.12 33.87
CA ASP A 88 -15.12 11.51 35.28
C ASP A 88 -16.13 12.65 35.52
N LYS A 89 -16.23 13.62 34.59
CA LYS A 89 -17.30 14.64 34.65
C LYS A 89 -18.69 14.03 34.56
N LEU A 90 -18.89 13.03 33.70
CA LEU A 90 -20.18 12.34 33.59
C LEU A 90 -20.53 11.58 34.87
N ILE A 91 -19.53 11.03 35.56
CA ILE A 91 -19.70 10.39 36.87
C ILE A 91 -20.12 11.43 37.90
N ASP A 92 -19.51 12.61 37.90
CA ASP A 92 -19.90 13.72 38.78
C ASP A 92 -21.36 14.18 38.54
N TYR A 93 -21.86 14.07 37.31
CA TYR A 93 -23.27 14.31 36.96
C TYR A 93 -24.22 13.14 37.33
N GLY A 94 -23.70 12.08 37.97
CA GLY A 94 -24.50 10.98 38.49
C GLY A 94 -24.64 9.77 37.57
N ILE A 95 -23.89 9.71 36.46
CA ILE A 95 -23.85 8.53 35.58
C ILE A 95 -22.94 7.46 36.20
N SER A 96 -23.31 6.18 36.09
CA SER A 96 -22.46 5.11 36.59
C SER A 96 -21.13 5.04 35.82
N LYS A 97 -20.03 4.68 36.50
CA LYS A 97 -18.70 4.58 35.88
C LYS A 97 -18.68 3.65 34.66
N VAL A 98 -19.41 2.54 34.74
CA VAL A 98 -19.50 1.55 33.65
C VAL A 98 -20.15 2.16 32.41
N GLU A 99 -21.26 2.89 32.58
CA GLU A 99 -21.94 3.57 31.47
C GLU A 99 -21.15 4.76 30.92
N ALA A 100 -20.47 5.51 31.79
CA ALA A 100 -19.63 6.62 31.38
C ALA A 100 -18.44 6.14 30.53
N TYR A 101 -17.79 5.04 30.92
CA TYR A 101 -16.61 4.51 30.21
C TYR A 101 -17.02 3.76 28.94
N ALA A 102 -18.18 3.08 28.93
CA ALA A 102 -18.71 2.41 27.74
C ALA A 102 -19.03 3.37 26.56
N ARG A 103 -19.19 4.67 26.82
CA ARG A 103 -19.37 5.70 25.79
C ARG A 103 -18.09 6.02 25.03
N PHE A 104 -16.94 5.60 25.54
CA PHE A 104 -15.63 5.95 25.04
C PHE A 104 -14.87 4.69 24.60
N GLY A 105 -14.73 4.51 23.28
CA GLY A 105 -14.14 3.28 22.72
C GLY A 105 -12.65 3.05 23.02
N SER A 106 -11.94 4.00 23.65
CA SER A 106 -10.58 3.75 24.14
C SER A 106 -10.51 3.42 25.64
N LEU A 107 -11.65 3.53 26.35
CA LEU A 107 -11.81 3.19 27.76
C LEU A 107 -12.62 1.91 28.00
N SER A 108 -13.25 1.37 26.94
CA SER A 108 -14.00 0.12 26.93
C SER A 108 -13.09 -1.10 26.91
#